data_AF-A0A1X1BJB1-F1
#
_entry.id   AF-A0A1X1BJB1-F1
#
_cell.length_a   1.000
_cell.length_b   1.000
_cell.length_c   1.000
_cell.angle_alpha   90.00
_cell.angle_beta   90.00
_cell.angle_gamma   90.00
#
_symmetry.space_group_name_H-M   'P 1'
#
loop_
_entity.id
_entity.type
_entity.pdbx_description
1 polymer ?
#
loop_
_entity_poly.entity_id
_entity_poly.type
_entity_poly.pdbx_seq_one_letter_code
_entity_poly.pdbx_strand_id
1 'polypeptide(L)'
;MLFTKDEKDNVFDHHAILSNIFSYLDIKSLLTFAQTSKLSNDAVDTYTRKTAYNLMLHSGPVRNNLNYCELPSETISCNNIIGRQMVELFFTGLVTLQPISRSNYSPIQTQLRMNKNIFPITEEAMSAHTYVSFDYIKPHYIVYCDHQKPMAHTCAASKALDCDNKAVTKVITLNDFIVEYCRRLVVQDPNSQEWGVPPSMVTAEYVAMMLKVTLGTISQCITKHSGLVEYRRTEYTANATHHITHRIWLQLSLKWDFRFGEDAQNSLYLNIFDHFRWNG
;
A
#
# COMPACT_ATOMS: atom_id res chain seq x y z
N MET A 1 27.37 -26.31 -1.44
CA MET A 1 27.39 -24.83 -1.50
C MET A 1 25.95 -24.38 -1.27
N LEU A 2 25.65 -23.57 -0.25
CA LEU A 2 24.25 -23.33 0.18
C LEU A 2 23.37 -22.58 -0.84
N PHE A 3 23.99 -21.78 -1.70
CA PHE A 3 23.32 -20.95 -2.70
C PHE A 3 23.57 -21.49 -4.12
N THR A 4 23.17 -22.74 -4.36
CA THR A 4 23.12 -23.34 -5.69
C THR A 4 21.67 -23.38 -6.18
N LYS A 5 21.47 -23.07 -7.47
CA LYS A 5 20.16 -23.11 -8.12
C LYS A 5 20.11 -24.32 -9.05
N ASP A 6 19.00 -25.02 -9.03
CA ASP A 6 18.66 -26.01 -10.05
C ASP A 6 18.54 -25.30 -11.40
N GLU A 7 19.27 -25.79 -12.41
CA GLU A 7 19.27 -25.25 -13.76
C GLU A 7 17.92 -25.43 -14.47
N LYS A 8 17.09 -26.40 -14.05
CA LYS A 8 15.78 -26.66 -14.67
C LYS A 8 14.68 -25.76 -14.12
N ASP A 9 14.58 -25.65 -12.80
CA ASP A 9 13.46 -24.98 -12.14
C ASP A 9 13.81 -23.58 -11.62
N ASN A 10 15.09 -23.17 -11.68
CA ASN A 10 15.60 -21.90 -11.13
C ASN A 10 15.27 -21.75 -9.63
N VAL A 11 15.15 -22.88 -8.92
CA VAL A 11 14.90 -22.98 -7.47
C VAL A 11 16.20 -23.29 -6.75
N PHE A 12 16.38 -22.80 -5.52
CA PHE A 12 17.56 -23.14 -4.72
C PHE A 12 17.51 -24.59 -4.23
N ASP A 13 18.58 -25.37 -4.44
CA ASP A 13 18.68 -26.78 -4.06
C ASP A 13 18.43 -27.01 -2.56
N HIS A 14 18.87 -26.04 -1.74
CA HIS A 14 18.74 -26.05 -0.29
C HIS A 14 17.64 -25.09 0.22
N HIS A 15 16.61 -24.82 -0.58
CA HIS A 15 15.53 -23.87 -0.27
C HIS A 15 14.87 -24.08 1.10
N ALA A 16 14.69 -25.34 1.55
CA ALA A 16 14.12 -25.63 2.87
C ALA A 16 15.03 -25.15 4.01
N ILE A 17 16.34 -25.38 3.90
CA ILE A 17 17.33 -24.94 4.89
C ILE A 17 17.43 -23.42 4.88
N LEU A 18 17.48 -22.80 3.70
CA LEU A 18 17.51 -21.34 3.56
C LEU A 18 16.25 -20.70 4.17
N SER A 19 15.07 -21.24 3.89
CA SER A 19 13.81 -20.78 4.49
C SER A 19 13.85 -20.84 6.02
N ASN A 20 14.37 -21.93 6.57
CA ASN A 20 14.47 -22.11 8.01
C ASN A 20 15.43 -21.08 8.63
N ILE A 21 16.62 -20.90 8.06
CA ILE A 21 17.59 -19.89 8.52
C ILE A 21 16.98 -18.49 8.49
N PHE A 22 16.35 -18.12 7.36
CA PHE A 22 15.75 -16.80 7.19
C PHE A 22 14.56 -16.55 8.12
N SER A 23 13.88 -17.60 8.59
CA SER A 23 12.81 -17.47 9.59
C SER A 23 13.28 -17.02 10.98
N TYR A 24 14.59 -17.05 11.24
CA TYR A 24 15.18 -16.54 12.49
C TYR A 24 15.81 -15.16 12.35
N LEU A 25 15.90 -14.60 11.14
CA LEU A 25 16.55 -13.32 10.89
C LEU A 25 15.53 -12.19 10.95
N ASP A 26 15.81 -11.13 11.71
CA ASP A 26 15.01 -9.91 11.66
C ASP A 26 15.06 -9.26 10.26
N ILE A 27 14.11 -8.36 9.99
CA ILE A 27 14.00 -7.71 8.68
C ILE A 27 15.28 -6.96 8.30
N LYS A 28 15.92 -6.30 9.26
CA LYS A 28 17.14 -5.55 9.01
C LYS A 28 18.27 -6.49 8.55
N SER A 29 18.38 -7.65 9.17
CA SER A 29 19.35 -8.69 8.85
C SER A 29 19.05 -9.31 7.48
N LEU A 30 17.78 -9.60 7.17
CA LEU A 30 17.37 -10.09 5.85
C LEU A 30 17.70 -9.09 4.74
N LEU A 31 17.40 -7.81 4.94
CA LEU A 31 17.70 -6.75 3.96
C LEU A 31 19.20 -6.56 3.78
N THR A 32 19.96 -6.58 4.88
CA THR A 32 21.44 -6.49 4.84
C THR A 32 22.01 -7.70 4.10
N PHE A 33 21.49 -8.90 4.38
CA PHE A 33 21.90 -10.13 3.70
C PHE A 33 21.62 -10.06 2.19
N ALA A 34 20.45 -9.55 1.79
CA ALA A 34 20.07 -9.38 0.39
C ALA A 34 20.99 -8.43 -0.40
N GLN A 35 21.76 -7.57 0.28
CA GLN A 35 22.73 -6.65 -0.34
C GLN A 35 24.10 -7.30 -0.56
N THR A 36 24.37 -8.46 0.04
CA THR A 36 25.71 -9.08 0.00
C THR A 36 26.08 -9.66 -1.36
N SER A 37 25.10 -10.15 -2.14
CA SER A 37 25.32 -10.65 -3.49
C SER A 37 24.01 -10.79 -4.26
N LYS A 38 24.09 -10.95 -5.58
CA LYS A 38 22.93 -11.26 -6.43
C LYS A 38 22.21 -12.55 -6.00
N LEU A 39 22.98 -13.60 -5.66
CA LEU A 39 22.42 -14.87 -5.20
C LEU A 39 21.71 -14.73 -3.84
N SER A 40 22.30 -13.95 -2.93
CA SER A 40 21.69 -13.64 -1.64
C SER A 40 20.38 -12.86 -1.82
N ASN A 41 20.36 -11.91 -2.76
CA ASN A 41 19.16 -11.15 -3.11
C ASN A 41 18.04 -12.08 -3.60
N ASP A 42 18.35 -12.94 -4.58
CA ASP A 42 17.41 -13.92 -5.14
C ASP A 42 16.87 -14.88 -4.06
N ALA A 43 17.70 -15.29 -3.11
CA ALA A 43 17.30 -16.18 -2.02
C ALA A 43 16.34 -15.51 -1.04
N VAL A 44 16.64 -14.27 -0.63
CA VAL A 44 15.75 -13.47 0.24
C VAL A 44 14.44 -13.15 -0.47
N ASP A 45 14.46 -12.81 -1.75
CA ASP A 45 13.26 -12.56 -2.55
C ASP A 45 12.37 -13.82 -2.68
N THR A 46 12.99 -14.99 -2.88
CA THR A 46 12.27 -16.27 -2.93
C THR A 46 11.62 -16.61 -1.59
N TYR A 47 12.36 -16.47 -0.50
CA TYR A 47 11.82 -16.64 0.85
C TYR A 47 10.67 -15.68 1.14
N THR A 48 10.86 -14.40 0.83
CA THR A 48 9.84 -13.35 1.06
C THR A 48 8.56 -13.62 0.27
N ARG A 49 8.68 -14.08 -0.99
CA ARG A 49 7.53 -14.51 -1.81
C ARG A 49 6.77 -15.67 -1.18
N LYS A 50 7.49 -16.69 -0.72
CA LYS A 50 6.89 -17.85 -0.06
C LYS A 50 6.17 -17.43 1.23
N THR A 51 6.79 -16.57 2.03
CA THR A 51 6.19 -16.07 3.27
C THR A 51 4.95 -15.22 3.01
N ALA A 52 5.00 -14.32 2.02
CA ALA A 52 3.83 -13.55 1.61
C ALA A 52 2.69 -14.46 1.14
N TYR A 53 3.00 -15.50 0.35
CA TYR A 53 2.01 -16.48 -0.09
C TYR A 53 1.40 -17.26 1.08
N ASN A 54 2.20 -17.71 2.03
CA ASN A 54 1.71 -18.41 3.23
C ASN A 54 0.85 -17.52 4.13
N LEU A 55 1.21 -16.25 4.30
CA LEU A 55 0.39 -15.29 5.03
C LEU A 55 -1.03 -15.21 4.43
N MET A 56 -1.14 -15.19 3.10
CA MET A 56 -2.43 -15.21 2.41
C MET A 56 -3.19 -16.52 2.67
N LEU A 57 -2.51 -17.66 2.78
CA LEU A 57 -3.10 -18.97 3.08
C LEU A 57 -3.71 -19.07 4.47
N HIS A 58 -3.13 -18.37 5.45
CA HIS A 58 -3.55 -18.48 6.85
C HIS A 58 -4.61 -17.46 7.28
N SER A 59 -4.77 -16.34 6.56
CA SER A 59 -5.64 -15.20 6.92
C SER A 59 -7.13 -15.35 6.54
N GLY A 60 -7.69 -16.56 6.63
CA GLY A 60 -9.13 -16.78 6.40
C GLY A 60 -9.54 -16.74 4.92
N PRO A 61 -10.76 -16.30 4.53
CA PRO A 61 -11.36 -16.58 3.22
C PRO A 61 -10.78 -15.68 2.11
N VAL A 62 -9.48 -15.38 2.13
CA VAL A 62 -8.75 -15.24 0.88
C VAL A 62 -8.86 -16.61 0.23
N ARG A 63 -9.76 -16.76 -0.75
CA ARG A 63 -9.97 -18.04 -1.44
C ARG A 63 -8.70 -18.36 -2.22
N ASN A 64 -7.72 -19.00 -1.57
CA ASN A 64 -6.43 -19.37 -2.16
C ASN A 64 -6.52 -20.58 -3.10
N ASN A 65 -7.70 -20.86 -3.65
CA ASN A 65 -7.82 -21.86 -4.67
C ASN A 65 -7.38 -21.29 -6.01
N LEU A 66 -6.08 -21.42 -6.29
CA LEU A 66 -5.60 -21.53 -7.67
C LEU A 66 -6.21 -22.78 -8.37
N ASN A 67 -6.86 -23.70 -7.64
CA ASN A 67 -7.51 -24.94 -8.13
C ASN A 67 -9.00 -25.10 -7.72
N TYR A 68 -9.87 -24.10 -7.89
CA TYR A 68 -11.33 -24.36 -7.90
C TYR A 68 -11.93 -23.94 -9.24
N CYS A 69 -11.63 -24.76 -10.25
CA CYS A 69 -12.64 -25.19 -11.21
C CYS A 69 -13.17 -26.51 -10.69
N GLU A 70 -14.38 -26.54 -10.14
CA GLU A 70 -15.35 -27.64 -10.25
C GLU A 70 -16.57 -27.30 -9.37
N LEU A 71 -17.62 -26.77 -10.01
CA LEU A 71 -19.05 -27.11 -9.84
C LEU A 71 -19.88 -26.16 -10.73
N PRO A 72 -21.10 -26.59 -11.12
CA PRO A 72 -21.56 -26.59 -12.49
C PRO A 72 -22.16 -25.26 -12.92
N SER A 73 -22.03 -24.98 -14.22
CA SER A 73 -22.91 -24.09 -14.99
C SER A 73 -23.25 -22.76 -14.32
N GLU A 74 -22.29 -21.82 -14.31
CA GLU A 74 -22.48 -20.40 -14.68
C GLU A 74 -21.16 -19.66 -14.41
N THR A 75 -20.64 -19.03 -15.46
CA THR A 75 -19.25 -18.58 -15.59
C THR A 75 -19.04 -17.22 -14.91
N ILE A 76 -18.45 -17.22 -13.71
CA ILE A 76 -17.97 -15.99 -13.04
C ILE A 76 -16.45 -16.05 -12.84
N SER A 77 -15.81 -14.94 -13.19
CA SER A 77 -14.38 -14.67 -13.34
C SER A 77 -13.58 -14.71 -12.02
N CYS A 78 -12.66 -15.67 -11.87
CA CYS A 78 -11.97 -15.96 -10.60
C CYS A 78 -10.66 -15.18 -10.33
N ASN A 79 -10.04 -14.55 -11.34
CA ASN A 79 -8.78 -13.81 -11.16
C ASN A 79 -8.96 -12.41 -10.54
N ASN A 80 -10.16 -11.84 -10.66
CA ASN A 80 -10.47 -10.47 -10.22
C ASN A 80 -10.74 -10.36 -8.70
N ILE A 81 -11.16 -11.47 -8.09
CA ILE A 81 -11.51 -11.54 -6.67
C ILE A 81 -10.25 -11.65 -5.81
N ILE A 82 -9.24 -12.38 -6.29
CA ILE A 82 -8.01 -12.65 -5.54
C ILE A 82 -7.14 -11.39 -5.40
N GLY A 83 -6.92 -10.65 -6.50
CA GLY A 83 -6.09 -9.44 -6.46
C GLY A 83 -6.66 -8.33 -5.57
N ARG A 84 -7.99 -8.13 -5.60
CA ARG A 84 -8.67 -7.18 -4.71
C ARG A 84 -8.61 -7.64 -3.26
N GLN A 85 -8.95 -8.91 -2.96
CA GLN A 85 -8.91 -9.44 -1.60
C GLN A 85 -7.50 -9.38 -0.99
N MET A 86 -6.46 -9.69 -1.77
CA MET A 86 -5.07 -9.60 -1.33
C MET A 86 -4.67 -8.18 -1.00
N VAL A 87 -5.01 -7.22 -1.87
CA VAL A 87 -4.72 -5.81 -1.61
C VAL A 87 -5.52 -5.35 -0.38
N GLU A 88 -6.81 -5.60 -0.34
CA GLU A 88 -7.70 -5.24 0.78
C GLU A 88 -7.19 -5.79 2.13
N LEU A 89 -6.73 -7.04 2.19
CA LEU A 89 -6.12 -7.61 3.38
C LEU A 89 -4.97 -6.76 3.92
N PHE A 90 -4.07 -6.28 3.07
CA PHE A 90 -2.96 -5.43 3.52
C PHE A 90 -3.38 -4.03 3.96
N PHE A 91 -4.48 -3.46 3.44
CA PHE A 91 -4.86 -2.08 3.74
C PHE A 91 -5.95 -1.96 4.82
N THR A 92 -6.73 -3.00 5.06
CA THR A 92 -7.85 -2.98 6.00
C THR A 92 -7.88 -4.17 6.97
N GLY A 93 -7.21 -5.28 6.66
CA GLY A 93 -7.25 -6.50 7.48
C GLY A 93 -6.07 -6.64 8.44
N LEU A 94 -4.84 -6.50 7.95
CA LEU A 94 -3.61 -6.74 8.73
C LEU A 94 -3.11 -5.52 9.50
N VAL A 95 -3.59 -4.33 9.13
CA VAL A 95 -3.04 -3.06 9.63
C VAL A 95 -4.14 -2.03 9.83
N THR A 96 -3.85 -1.05 10.66
CA THR A 96 -4.54 0.23 10.70
C THR A 96 -3.60 1.30 10.14
N LEU A 97 -4.10 2.13 9.22
CA LEU A 97 -3.35 3.26 8.69
C LEU A 97 -3.63 4.53 9.48
N GLN A 98 -2.57 5.15 10.00
CA GLN A 98 -2.61 6.42 10.71
C GLN A 98 -2.15 7.58 9.82
N PRO A 99 -2.56 8.83 10.10
CA PRO A 99 -2.07 10.00 9.37
C PRO A 99 -0.58 10.23 9.64
N ILE A 100 0.19 10.66 8.64
CA ILE A 100 1.60 11.01 8.89
C ILE A 100 1.71 12.27 9.74
N SER A 101 2.62 12.26 10.72
CA SER A 101 2.85 13.43 11.56
C SER A 101 3.26 14.63 10.70
N ARG A 102 2.50 15.72 10.80
CA ARG A 102 2.83 16.99 10.15
C ARG A 102 3.80 17.84 10.96
N SER A 103 4.12 17.42 12.18
CA SER A 103 5.01 18.14 13.09
C SER A 103 6.40 18.34 12.50
N ASN A 104 6.88 17.44 11.63
CA ASN A 104 8.18 17.53 10.95
C ASN A 104 8.06 17.59 9.41
N TYR A 105 6.87 17.88 8.89
CA TYR A 105 6.63 17.86 7.45
C TYR A 105 6.85 19.26 6.84
N SER A 106 7.98 19.44 6.16
CA SER A 106 8.48 20.74 5.70
C SER A 106 7.43 21.61 4.98
N PRO A 107 6.65 21.11 4.00
CA PRO A 107 5.62 21.91 3.32
C PRO A 107 4.59 22.55 4.26
N ILE A 108 4.27 21.90 5.38
CA ILE A 108 3.26 22.39 6.34
C ILE A 108 3.88 23.19 7.47
N GLN A 109 5.09 22.86 7.91
CA GLN A 109 5.80 23.68 8.88
C GLN A 109 5.97 25.13 8.40
N THR A 110 6.28 25.34 7.12
CA THR A 110 6.43 26.69 6.56
C THR A 110 5.12 27.48 6.66
N GLN A 111 3.98 26.86 6.32
CA GLN A 111 2.66 27.50 6.38
C GLN A 111 2.22 27.77 7.82
N LEU A 112 2.41 26.81 8.72
CA LEU A 112 2.14 26.97 10.14
C LEU A 112 2.96 28.13 10.75
N ARG A 113 4.27 28.23 10.42
CA ARG A 113 5.11 29.33 10.89
C ARG A 113 4.65 30.71 10.41
N MET A 114 4.17 30.82 9.18
CA MET A 114 3.59 32.08 8.67
C MET A 114 2.38 32.52 9.50
N ASN A 115 1.53 31.56 9.90
CA ASN A 115 0.28 31.86 10.59
C ASN A 115 0.45 31.98 12.13
N LYS A 116 1.56 31.48 12.69
CA LYS A 116 1.86 31.53 14.15
C LYS A 116 1.82 32.94 14.74
N ASN A 117 2.12 33.96 13.94
CA ASN A 117 2.10 35.35 14.39
C ASN A 117 0.68 35.92 14.53
N ILE A 118 -0.32 35.21 14.02
CA ILE A 118 -1.72 35.64 13.97
C ILE A 118 -2.58 34.79 14.92
N PHE A 119 -2.36 33.46 14.94
CA PHE A 119 -3.11 32.53 15.77
C PHE A 119 -2.18 31.57 16.53
N PRO A 120 -2.48 31.24 17.81
CA PRO A 120 -1.75 30.23 18.54
C PRO A 120 -1.96 28.86 17.90
N ILE A 121 -0.87 28.12 17.72
CA ILE A 121 -0.92 26.76 17.19
C ILE A 121 -1.03 25.81 18.37
N THR A 122 -2.22 25.27 18.61
CA THR A 122 -2.47 24.25 19.64
C THR A 122 -2.77 22.89 19.01
N GLU A 123 -2.62 21.81 19.77
CA GLU A 123 -2.90 20.46 19.26
C GLU A 123 -4.41 20.23 19.06
N GLU A 124 -5.25 20.86 19.89
CA GLU A 124 -6.72 20.77 19.79
C GLU A 124 -7.25 21.41 18.49
N ALA A 125 -6.52 22.40 17.96
CA ALA A 125 -6.78 23.03 16.69
C ALA A 125 -6.39 22.15 15.49
N MET A 126 -5.66 21.05 15.70
CA MET A 126 -5.21 20.13 14.67
C MET A 126 -6.07 18.88 14.62
N SER A 127 -6.46 18.47 13.42
CA SER A 127 -7.09 17.17 13.19
C SER A 127 -6.48 16.48 11.98
N ALA A 128 -6.33 15.16 12.06
CA ALA A 128 -5.79 14.37 10.98
C ALA A 128 -6.55 13.05 10.86
N HIS A 129 -6.80 12.62 9.63
CA HIS A 129 -7.55 11.40 9.33
C HIS A 129 -6.92 10.68 8.14
N THR A 130 -6.91 9.36 8.20
CA THR A 130 -6.53 8.51 7.06
C THR A 130 -7.73 7.67 6.63
N TYR A 131 -7.95 7.58 5.32
CA TYR A 131 -9.01 6.77 4.74
C TYR A 131 -8.45 5.92 3.60
N VAL A 132 -8.99 4.71 3.45
CA VAL A 132 -8.68 3.80 2.34
C VAL A 132 -9.94 3.61 1.51
N SER A 133 -9.81 3.67 0.18
CA SER A 133 -10.91 3.38 -0.74
C SER A 133 -10.45 2.58 -1.95
N PHE A 134 -11.42 1.93 -2.59
CA PHE A 134 -11.25 1.12 -3.80
C PHE A 134 -12.03 1.68 -5.00
N ASP A 135 -12.04 3.00 -5.14
CA ASP A 135 -12.73 3.71 -6.22
C ASP A 135 -11.76 4.46 -7.15
N TYR A 136 -12.21 4.75 -8.36
CA TYR A 136 -11.45 5.58 -9.28
C TYR A 136 -11.66 7.06 -8.97
N ILE A 137 -10.58 7.74 -8.56
CA ILE A 137 -10.59 9.19 -8.35
C ILE A 137 -9.42 9.84 -9.08
N LYS A 138 -9.74 10.83 -9.93
CA LYS A 138 -8.69 11.59 -10.66
C LYS A 138 -7.90 12.47 -9.69
N PRO A 139 -6.58 12.62 -9.88
CA PRO A 139 -5.73 13.40 -8.98
C PRO A 139 -6.21 14.84 -8.73
N HIS A 140 -6.76 15.51 -9.75
CA HIS A 140 -7.25 16.89 -9.61
C HIS A 140 -8.46 17.02 -8.68
N TYR A 141 -9.18 15.92 -8.37
CA TYR A 141 -10.27 15.95 -7.39
C TYR A 141 -9.79 16.14 -5.95
N ILE A 142 -8.48 16.13 -5.69
CA ILE A 142 -7.91 16.39 -4.37
C ILE A 142 -8.35 17.73 -3.77
N VAL A 143 -8.73 18.69 -4.60
CA VAL A 143 -9.26 20.00 -4.17
C VAL A 143 -10.73 19.91 -3.73
N TYR A 144 -11.52 19.07 -4.40
CA TYR A 144 -12.99 18.99 -4.25
C TYR A 144 -13.47 17.94 -3.24
N CYS A 145 -12.54 17.18 -2.64
CA CYS A 145 -12.90 16.08 -1.77
C CYS A 145 -13.48 16.50 -0.43
N ASP A 146 -14.35 15.63 0.07
CA ASP A 146 -14.81 15.62 1.46
C ASP A 146 -13.64 15.44 2.43
N HIS A 147 -13.71 16.15 3.55
CA HIS A 147 -12.66 16.16 4.58
C HIS A 147 -12.65 14.90 5.46
N GLN A 148 -13.77 14.16 5.51
CA GLN A 148 -13.92 12.96 6.33
C GLN A 148 -13.96 11.68 5.48
N LYS A 149 -14.63 11.73 4.31
CA LYS A 149 -14.78 10.56 3.42
C LYS A 149 -14.50 10.94 1.96
N PRO A 150 -13.23 11.08 1.57
CA PRO A 150 -12.86 11.38 0.19
C PRO A 150 -13.17 10.17 -0.70
N MET A 151 -14.28 10.22 -1.43
CA MET A 151 -14.69 9.24 -2.42
C MET A 151 -15.10 10.01 -3.68
N ALA A 152 -15.05 9.37 -4.86
CA ALA A 152 -15.37 10.03 -6.12
C ALA A 152 -16.76 10.69 -6.11
N HIS A 153 -17.76 10.02 -5.53
CA HIS A 153 -19.13 10.53 -5.43
C HIS A 153 -19.34 11.56 -4.31
N THR A 154 -18.39 11.74 -3.40
CA THR A 154 -18.46 12.78 -2.34
C THR A 154 -17.72 14.06 -2.73
N CYS A 155 -17.07 14.09 -3.89
CA CYS A 155 -16.42 15.27 -4.44
C CYS A 155 -17.48 16.29 -4.90
N ALA A 156 -17.34 17.55 -4.49
CA ALA A 156 -18.24 18.61 -4.92
C ALA A 156 -17.49 19.94 -5.09
N ALA A 157 -17.88 20.74 -6.08
CA ALA A 157 -17.28 22.05 -6.32
C ALA A 157 -17.39 22.98 -5.09
N SER A 158 -18.48 22.86 -4.32
CA SER A 158 -18.70 23.59 -3.07
C SER A 158 -17.71 23.26 -1.95
N LYS A 159 -16.92 22.18 -2.08
CA LYS A 159 -15.89 21.78 -1.10
C LYS A 159 -14.50 22.33 -1.45
N ALA A 160 -14.35 22.98 -2.60
CA ALA A 160 -13.11 23.68 -2.93
C ALA A 160 -12.92 24.85 -1.96
N LEU A 161 -11.68 25.03 -1.50
CA LEU A 161 -11.32 26.18 -0.69
C LEU A 161 -10.96 27.35 -1.62
N ASP A 162 -11.65 28.48 -1.44
CA ASP A 162 -11.36 29.72 -2.15
C ASP A 162 -10.20 30.47 -1.47
N CYS A 163 -9.00 29.93 -1.62
CA CYS A 163 -7.77 30.49 -1.09
C CYS A 163 -6.55 30.03 -1.89
N ASP A 164 -5.39 30.60 -1.57
CA ASP A 164 -4.10 30.18 -2.12
C ASP A 164 -3.88 28.69 -1.85
N ASN A 165 -3.92 27.93 -2.94
CA ASN A 165 -3.82 26.49 -2.90
C ASN A 165 -2.89 25.97 -4.00
N LYS A 166 -2.30 24.81 -3.75
CA LYS A 166 -1.37 24.17 -4.68
C LYS A 166 -1.55 22.66 -4.62
N ALA A 167 -1.84 22.05 -5.76
CA ALA A 167 -1.83 20.60 -5.94
C ALA A 167 -0.63 20.18 -6.81
N VAL A 168 0.09 19.15 -6.38
CA VAL A 168 1.21 18.56 -7.12
C VAL A 168 0.99 17.06 -7.22
N THR A 169 0.91 16.53 -8.45
CA THR A 169 0.82 15.09 -8.71
C THR A 169 2.15 14.60 -9.26
N LYS A 170 2.64 13.47 -8.76
CA LYS A 170 3.84 12.78 -9.26
C LYS A 170 3.53 11.30 -9.46
N VAL A 171 3.97 10.75 -10.58
CA VAL A 171 4.10 9.29 -10.73
C VAL A 171 5.30 8.87 -9.88
N ILE A 172 5.13 7.82 -9.09
CA ILE A 172 6.15 7.33 -8.15
C ILE A 172 6.47 5.86 -8.43
N THR A 173 7.57 5.36 -7.89
CA THR A 173 7.91 3.94 -8.01
C THR A 173 7.14 3.11 -6.99
N LEU A 174 7.09 1.78 -7.17
CA LEU A 174 6.58 0.86 -6.14
C LEU A 174 7.32 1.06 -4.81
N ASN A 175 8.64 1.26 -4.83
CA ASN A 175 9.41 1.49 -3.61
C ASN A 175 8.95 2.76 -2.88
N ASP A 176 8.77 3.86 -3.60
CA ASP A 176 8.27 5.11 -3.02
C ASP A 176 6.87 4.93 -2.41
N PHE A 177 6.00 4.18 -3.10
CA PHE A 177 4.66 3.85 -2.62
C PHE A 177 4.72 3.05 -1.31
N ILE A 178 5.59 2.04 -1.24
CA ILE A 178 5.78 1.21 -0.04
C ILE A 178 6.38 2.01 1.12
N VAL A 179 7.34 2.91 0.86
CA VAL A 179 7.89 3.80 1.90
C VAL A 179 6.81 4.70 2.47
N GLU A 180 5.97 5.29 1.61
CA GLU A 180 4.85 6.11 2.06
C GLU A 180 3.78 5.32 2.82
N TYR A 181 3.49 4.09 2.39
CA TYR A 181 2.62 3.16 3.11
C TYR A 181 3.17 2.81 4.50
N CYS A 182 4.46 2.45 4.59
CA CYS A 182 5.12 2.05 5.83
C CYS A 182 5.09 3.16 6.90
N ARG A 183 5.17 4.43 6.49
CA ARG A 183 5.09 5.59 7.42
C ARG A 183 3.74 5.71 8.13
N ARG A 184 2.70 5.05 7.63
CA ARG A 184 1.31 5.12 8.15
C ARG A 184 0.92 3.86 8.90
N LEU A 185 1.75 2.83 8.85
CA LEU A 185 1.35 1.47 9.18
C LEU A 185 1.42 1.23 10.69
N VAL A 186 0.31 0.76 11.25
CA VAL A 186 0.25 0.16 12.59
C VAL A 186 -0.25 -1.27 12.43
N VAL A 187 0.59 -2.24 12.81
CA VAL A 187 0.28 -3.68 12.69
C VAL A 187 -0.87 -4.03 13.64
N GLN A 188 -1.87 -4.75 13.14
CA GLN A 188 -2.92 -5.35 13.98
C GLN A 188 -2.49 -6.74 14.43
N ASP A 189 -2.79 -7.05 15.70
CA ASP A 189 -2.55 -8.35 16.34
C ASP A 189 -1.23 -9.05 15.92
N PRO A 190 -0.06 -8.51 16.31
CA PRO A 190 1.23 -9.09 15.98
C PRO A 190 1.44 -10.49 16.58
N ASN A 191 0.60 -10.92 17.53
CA ASN A 191 0.67 -12.23 18.15
C ASN A 191 -0.20 -13.28 17.43
N SER A 192 -0.96 -12.89 16.40
CA SER A 192 -1.80 -13.81 15.64
C SER A 192 -0.96 -14.93 15.02
N GLN A 193 -1.50 -16.15 15.08
CA GLN A 193 -0.87 -17.31 14.44
C GLN A 193 -0.91 -17.22 12.91
N GLU A 194 -1.75 -16.36 12.34
CA GLU A 194 -1.87 -16.15 10.89
C GLU A 194 -0.57 -15.64 10.26
N TRP A 195 0.29 -14.99 11.05
CA TRP A 195 1.58 -14.48 10.58
C TRP A 195 2.56 -15.59 10.23
N GLY A 196 2.42 -16.79 10.81
CA GLY A 196 3.31 -17.94 10.55
C GLY A 196 4.78 -17.70 10.93
N VAL A 197 5.07 -16.62 11.67
CA VAL A 197 6.40 -16.21 12.14
C VAL A 197 6.32 -15.75 13.60
N PRO A 198 7.46 -15.71 14.33
CA PRO A 198 7.47 -15.20 15.70
C PRO A 198 6.92 -13.76 15.79
N PRO A 199 6.15 -13.40 16.84
CA PRO A 199 5.58 -12.06 16.99
C PRO A 199 6.61 -10.92 16.96
N SER A 200 7.84 -11.19 17.41
CA SER A 200 8.94 -10.23 17.37
C SER A 200 9.36 -9.81 15.96
N MET A 201 9.01 -10.59 14.93
CA MET A 201 9.30 -10.28 13.53
C MET A 201 8.18 -9.49 12.85
N VAL A 202 6.98 -9.44 13.44
CA VAL A 202 5.81 -8.81 12.84
C VAL A 202 5.86 -7.29 13.08
N THR A 203 6.72 -6.61 12.33
CA THR A 203 6.89 -5.16 12.37
C THR A 203 6.24 -4.48 11.15
N ALA A 204 6.13 -3.14 11.18
CA ALA A 204 5.65 -2.38 10.03
C ALA A 204 6.49 -2.63 8.78
N GLU A 205 7.81 -2.73 8.93
CA GLU A 205 8.75 -3.04 7.84
C GLU A 205 8.53 -4.44 7.27
N TYR A 206 8.22 -5.42 8.13
CA TYR A 206 7.88 -6.77 7.70
C TYR A 206 6.63 -6.78 6.82
N VAL A 207 5.55 -6.14 7.28
CA VAL A 207 4.30 -6.06 6.51
C VAL A 207 4.49 -5.27 5.20
N ALA A 208 5.23 -4.16 5.25
CA ALA A 208 5.57 -3.37 4.06
C ALA A 208 6.38 -4.18 3.04
N MET A 209 7.30 -5.04 3.51
CA MET A 209 8.06 -5.95 2.66
C MET A 209 7.16 -7.01 2.00
N MET A 210 6.23 -7.61 2.76
CA MET A 210 5.26 -8.56 2.22
C MET A 210 4.35 -7.92 1.15
N LEU A 211 3.85 -6.70 1.42
CA LEU A 211 3.05 -5.95 0.45
C LEU A 211 3.87 -5.62 -0.81
N LYS A 212 5.13 -5.19 -0.66
CA LYS A 212 6.00 -4.87 -1.78
C LYS A 212 6.16 -6.06 -2.73
N VAL A 213 6.42 -7.24 -2.18
CA VAL A 213 6.58 -8.45 -2.99
C VAL A 213 5.27 -8.88 -3.63
N THR A 214 4.15 -8.74 -2.91
CA THR A 214 2.81 -9.03 -3.45
C THR A 214 2.47 -8.11 -4.62
N LEU A 215 2.59 -6.79 -4.45
CA LEU A 215 2.35 -5.81 -5.52
C LEU A 215 3.34 -5.96 -6.67
N GLY A 216 4.61 -6.28 -6.38
CA GLY A 216 5.62 -6.57 -7.40
C GLY A 216 5.22 -7.75 -8.28
N THR A 217 4.76 -8.84 -7.66
CA THR A 217 4.29 -10.05 -8.36
C THR A 217 3.05 -9.75 -9.21
N ILE A 218 2.05 -9.05 -8.64
CA ILE A 218 0.84 -8.63 -9.38
C ILE A 218 1.23 -7.73 -10.56
N SER A 219 2.15 -6.78 -10.35
CA SER A 219 2.60 -5.86 -11.39
C SER A 219 3.30 -6.59 -12.54
N GLN A 220 4.15 -7.58 -12.24
CA GLN A 220 4.77 -8.44 -13.24
C GLN A 220 3.74 -9.22 -14.05
N CYS A 221 2.72 -9.79 -13.40
CA CYS A 221 1.64 -10.49 -14.09
C CYS A 221 0.87 -9.56 -15.04
N ILE A 222 0.48 -8.38 -14.58
CA ILE A 222 -0.25 -7.39 -15.38
C ILE A 222 0.58 -6.94 -16.59
N THR A 223 1.84 -6.56 -16.36
CA THR A 223 2.73 -6.04 -17.41
C THR A 223 3.14 -7.12 -18.43
N LYS A 224 3.33 -8.37 -18.01
CA LYS A 224 3.56 -9.53 -18.90
C LYS A 224 2.45 -9.68 -19.95
N HIS A 225 1.28 -9.16 -19.63
CA HIS A 225 0.09 -9.25 -20.45
C HIS A 225 -0.39 -7.88 -20.95
N SER A 226 0.53 -6.96 -21.15
CA SER A 226 0.28 -5.63 -21.74
C SER A 226 -0.68 -4.74 -20.94
N GLY A 227 -0.95 -5.07 -19.67
CA GLY A 227 -1.68 -4.20 -18.76
C GLY A 227 -0.83 -3.04 -18.24
N LEU A 228 -1.49 -2.09 -17.58
CA LEU A 228 -0.89 -0.88 -17.01
C LEU A 228 -0.86 -0.96 -15.49
N VAL A 229 0.29 -0.61 -14.92
CA VAL A 229 0.50 -0.46 -13.47
C VAL A 229 1.01 0.94 -13.22
N GLU A 230 0.38 1.65 -12.30
CA GLU A 230 0.77 3.02 -12.00
C GLU A 230 0.57 3.36 -10.53
N TYR A 231 1.61 3.94 -9.94
CA TYR A 231 1.61 4.47 -8.59
C TYR A 231 1.70 5.99 -8.68
N ARG A 232 0.85 6.71 -7.95
CA ARG A 232 0.88 8.16 -7.88
C ARG A 232 0.89 8.65 -6.44
N ARG A 233 1.53 9.80 -6.25
CA ARG A 233 1.41 10.63 -5.06
C ARG A 233 0.89 12.00 -5.46
N THR A 234 -0.23 12.38 -4.88
CA THR A 234 -0.83 13.70 -5.07
C THR A 234 -0.81 14.44 -3.75
N GLU A 235 -0.25 15.63 -3.73
CA GLU A 235 -0.14 16.45 -2.54
C GLU A 235 -0.84 17.77 -2.78
N TYR A 236 -1.65 18.21 -1.81
CA TYR A 236 -2.40 19.45 -1.87
C TYR A 236 -2.26 20.21 -0.57
N THR A 237 -1.89 21.48 -0.69
CA THR A 237 -1.82 22.43 0.42
C THR A 237 -2.69 23.63 0.11
N ALA A 238 -3.50 24.05 1.07
CA ALA A 238 -4.28 25.27 1.03
C ALA A 238 -4.11 26.03 2.34
N ASN A 239 -3.89 27.34 2.25
CA ASN A 239 -3.74 28.22 3.41
C ASN A 239 -4.68 29.44 3.27
N ALA A 240 -5.68 29.51 4.13
CA ALA A 240 -6.60 30.65 4.24
C ALA A 240 -6.29 31.54 5.47
N THR A 241 -5.04 31.56 5.94
CA THR A 241 -4.52 32.32 7.10
C THR A 241 -5.02 31.83 8.47
N HIS A 242 -6.33 31.74 8.67
CA HIS A 242 -6.96 31.17 9.88
C HIS A 242 -7.20 29.66 9.75
N HIS A 243 -6.91 29.09 8.58
CA HIS A 243 -7.18 27.70 8.29
C HIS A 243 -6.13 27.13 7.34
N ILE A 244 -5.55 25.97 7.67
CA ILE A 244 -4.67 25.21 6.78
C ILE A 244 -5.28 23.85 6.52
N THR A 245 -5.35 23.48 5.25
CA THR A 245 -5.66 22.12 4.82
C THR A 245 -4.46 21.53 4.09
N HIS A 246 -4.07 20.32 4.48
CA HIS A 246 -3.07 19.53 3.79
C HIS A 246 -3.62 18.13 3.47
N ARG A 247 -3.42 17.67 2.24
CA ARG A 247 -3.88 16.35 1.77
C ARG A 247 -2.72 15.66 1.07
N ILE A 248 -2.48 14.40 1.40
CA ILE A 248 -1.60 13.50 0.63
C ILE A 248 -2.44 12.32 0.20
N TRP A 249 -2.48 12.06 -1.10
CA TRP A 249 -3.09 10.87 -1.68
C TRP A 249 -2.01 9.97 -2.22
N LEU A 250 -2.04 8.70 -1.83
CA LEU A 250 -1.27 7.65 -2.48
C LEU A 250 -2.25 6.82 -3.28
N GLN A 251 -2.00 6.66 -4.57
CA GLN A 251 -2.93 6.01 -5.49
C GLN A 251 -2.21 4.86 -6.20
N LEU A 252 -2.89 3.73 -6.29
CA LEU A 252 -2.51 2.58 -7.08
C LEU A 252 -3.58 2.37 -8.16
N SER A 253 -3.15 2.30 -9.41
CA SER A 253 -3.99 1.92 -10.54
C SER A 253 -3.39 0.71 -11.22
N LEU A 254 -4.15 -0.38 -11.23
CA LEU A 254 -3.87 -1.60 -11.94
C LEU A 254 -4.93 -1.75 -13.03
N LYS A 255 -4.51 -1.96 -14.27
CA LYS A 255 -5.42 -2.18 -15.41
C LYS A 255 -4.90 -3.35 -16.23
N TRP A 256 -5.79 -4.25 -16.64
CA TRP A 256 -5.44 -5.41 -17.45
C TRP A 256 -6.49 -5.62 -18.55
N ASP A 257 -6.07 -6.13 -19.70
CA ASP A 257 -6.95 -6.27 -20.88
C ASP A 257 -7.65 -7.63 -20.97
N PHE A 258 -7.54 -8.48 -19.94
CA PHE A 258 -8.20 -9.78 -19.94
C PHE A 258 -9.67 -9.70 -19.56
N ARG A 259 -10.53 -9.94 -20.54
CA ARG A 259 -11.96 -10.14 -20.35
C ARG A 259 -12.24 -11.62 -20.08
N PHE A 260 -12.53 -11.97 -18.83
CA PHE A 260 -13.11 -13.26 -18.47
C PHE A 260 -14.48 -13.00 -17.84
N GLY A 261 -15.54 -13.59 -18.40
CA GLY A 261 -16.92 -13.47 -17.91
C GLY A 261 -17.68 -12.22 -18.40
N GLU A 262 -18.98 -12.20 -18.12
CA GLU A 262 -19.89 -11.11 -18.55
C GLU A 262 -19.66 -9.79 -17.78
N ASP A 263 -19.14 -9.86 -16.55
CA ASP A 263 -18.80 -8.70 -15.68
C ASP A 263 -17.29 -8.59 -15.42
N ALA A 264 -16.48 -8.54 -16.48
CA ALA A 264 -15.03 -8.44 -16.34
C ALA A 264 -14.60 -7.08 -15.75
N GLN A 265 -14.27 -7.05 -14.46
CA GLN A 265 -13.53 -5.93 -13.86
C GLN A 265 -12.09 -5.96 -14.38
N ASN A 266 -11.73 -4.97 -15.19
CA ASN A 266 -10.42 -4.88 -15.85
C ASN A 266 -9.47 -3.90 -15.16
N SER A 267 -9.86 -3.42 -13.99
CA SER A 267 -9.07 -2.44 -13.26
C SER A 267 -9.32 -2.48 -11.76
N LEU A 268 -8.25 -2.37 -10.99
CA LEU A 268 -8.27 -2.14 -9.56
C LEU A 268 -7.70 -0.76 -9.28
N TYR A 269 -8.45 0.04 -8.53
CA TYR A 269 -7.99 1.32 -8.00
C TYR A 269 -7.97 1.22 -6.49
N LEU A 270 -6.91 1.75 -5.89
CA LEU A 270 -6.77 1.89 -4.45
C LEU A 270 -6.27 3.31 -4.17
N ASN A 271 -6.86 3.95 -3.16
CA ASN A 271 -6.42 5.25 -2.68
C ASN A 271 -6.23 5.21 -1.17
N ILE A 272 -5.12 5.79 -0.70
CA ILE A 272 -4.87 6.11 0.70
C ILE A 272 -4.91 7.63 0.79
N PHE A 273 -5.89 8.15 1.50
CA PHE A 273 -6.09 9.58 1.69
C PHE A 273 -5.65 9.95 3.08
N ASP A 274 -4.69 10.85 3.17
CA ASP A 274 -4.16 11.36 4.42
C ASP A 274 -4.49 12.86 4.50
N HIS A 275 -5.48 13.18 5.31
CA HIS A 275 -6.01 14.52 5.50
C HIS A 275 -5.49 15.12 6.81
N PHE A 276 -5.01 16.35 6.74
CA PHE A 276 -4.64 17.16 7.89
C PHE A 276 -5.32 18.52 7.79
N ARG A 277 -5.78 19.00 8.95
CA ARG A 277 -6.47 20.27 9.10
C ARG A 277 -5.92 20.97 10.33
N TRP A 278 -5.63 22.27 10.20
CA TRP A 278 -5.42 23.16 11.34
C TRP A 278 -6.43 24.32 11.25
N ASN A 279 -7.08 24.62 12.37
CA ASN A 279 -8.01 25.74 12.52
C ASN A 279 -7.44 26.68 13.59
N GLY A 280 -7.00 27.87 13.18
CA GLY A 280 -6.49 28.91 14.07
C GLY A 280 -7.59 29.65 14.83
#